data_AF-A0A7V9FRX8-F1
#
_entry.id   AF-A0A7V9FRX8-F1
#
_cell.length_a   1.000
_cell.length_b   1.000
_cell.length_c   1.000
_cell.angle_alpha   90.00
_cell.angle_beta   90.00
_cell.angle_gamma   90.00
#
_symmetry.space_group_name_H-M   'P 1'
#
loop_
_entity.id
_entity.type
_entity.pdbx_description
1 polymer ?
#
loop_
_entity_poly.entity_id
_entity_poly.type
_entity_poly.pdbx_seq_one_letter_code
_entity_poly.pdbx_strand_id
1 'polypeptide(L)' 'MRDRYDLTDVEWERLVALLPDRTPRRGGRWLDHRPVVNGVLWRTRTGAPWR' A
#
# COMPACT_ATOMS: atom_id res chain seq x y z
N MET A 1 -5.08 7.10 13.91
CA MET A 1 -4.11 6.16 14.53
C MET A 1 -3.21 5.67 13.41
N ARG A 2 -1.90 5.97 13.47
CA ARG A 2 -0.91 5.33 12.59
C ARG A 2 -0.53 4.00 13.26
N ASP A 3 -0.66 2.88 12.56
CA ASP A 3 -0.11 1.62 13.07
C ASP A 3 1.42 1.73 13.05
N ARG A 4 2.13 1.01 13.93
CA ARG A 4 3.60 0.95 14.00
C ARG A 4 4.22 0.64 12.62
N TYR A 5 3.45 0.01 11.75
CA TYR A 5 3.90 -0.51 10.48
C TYR A 5 3.47 0.30 9.25
N ASP A 6 2.72 1.39 9.42
CA ASP A 6 2.31 2.26 8.31
C ASP A 6 3.46 3.16 7.83
N LEU A 7 3.45 3.50 6.54
CA LEU A 7 4.35 4.52 5.98
C LEU A 7 3.96 5.92 6.46
N THR A 8 4.96 6.71 6.83
CA THR A 8 4.81 8.15 7.03
C THR A 8 4.42 8.84 5.71
N ASP A 9 3.86 10.04 5.77
CA ASP A 9 3.46 10.77 4.56
C ASP A 9 4.66 11.09 3.66
N VAL A 10 5.82 11.40 4.25
CA VAL A 10 7.07 11.67 3.53
C VAL A 10 7.58 10.42 2.79
N GLU A 11 7.54 9.26 3.45
CA GLU A 11 7.90 7.99 2.80
C GLU A 11 6.89 7.62 1.71
N TRP A 12 5.61 7.88 1.96
CA TRP A 12 4.54 7.64 1.01
C TRP A 12 4.69 8.50 -0.26
N GLU A 13 5.04 9.77 -0.14
CA GLU A 13 5.27 10.68 -1.27
C GLU A 13 6.44 10.22 -2.16
N ARG A 14 7.51 9.69 -1.56
CA ARG A 14 8.63 9.11 -2.32
C ARG A 14 8.22 7.83 -3.04
N LEU A 15 7.40 7.01 -2.41
CA LEU A 15 6.96 5.73 -2.96
C LEU A 15 5.92 5.91 -4.08
N VAL A 16 4.93 6.78 -3.89
CA VAL A 16 3.80 6.93 -4.81
C VAL A 16 4.25 7.37 -6.20
N ALA A 17 5.34 8.13 -6.31
CA ALA A 17 5.95 8.54 -7.57
C ALA A 17 6.45 7.35 -8.42
N LEU A 18 6.69 6.19 -7.81
CA LEU A 18 7.19 4.99 -8.47
C LEU A 18 6.07 3.99 -8.81
N LEU A 19 4.84 4.27 -8.39
CA LEU A 19 3.71 3.38 -8.60
C LEU A 19 3.10 3.57 -9.99
N PRO A 20 2.52 2.51 -10.59
CA PRO A 20 1.83 2.62 -11.86
C PRO A 20 0.68 3.63 -11.80
N ASP A 21 0.24 4.11 -12.96
CA ASP A 21 -0.87 5.04 -13.01
C ASP A 21 -2.16 4.38 -12.47
N ARG A 22 -2.98 5.18 -11.79
CA ARG A 22 -4.28 4.73 -11.24
C ARG A 22 -5.35 4.58 -12.32
N THR A 23 -4.98 4.76 -13.60
CA THR A 23 -5.90 4.66 -14.72
C THR A 23 -6.50 3.26 -14.74
N PRO A 24 -7.82 3.13 -14.57
CA PRO A 24 -8.45 1.82 -14.54
C PRO A 24 -8.23 1.10 -15.87
N ARG A 25 -7.34 0.13 -15.91
CA ARG A 25 -7.32 -0.87 -16.98
C ARG A 25 -8.49 -1.84 -16.74
N ARG A 26 -9.12 -2.33 -17.83
CA ARG A 26 -10.36 -3.13 -17.82
C ARG A 26 -10.49 -4.02 -16.56
N GLY A 27 -11.57 -3.86 -15.79
CA GLY A 27 -11.83 -4.59 -14.53
C GLY A 27 -12.11 -3.69 -13.32
N GLY A 28 -11.80 -2.39 -13.42
CA GLY A 28 -12.51 -1.30 -12.73
C GLY A 28 -12.87 -1.51 -11.25
N ARG A 29 -11.87 -1.64 -10.38
CA ARG A 29 -11.86 -1.18 -8.96
C ARG A 29 -10.54 -1.63 -8.32
N TRP A 30 -9.45 -0.96 -8.65
CA TRP A 30 -8.24 -1.07 -7.85
C TRP A 30 -8.45 -0.25 -6.57
N LEU A 31 -8.18 -0.86 -5.41
CA LEU A 31 -8.09 -0.12 -4.15
C LEU A 31 -6.98 0.94 -4.26
N ASP A 32 -7.10 2.01 -3.48
CA ASP A 32 -6.01 2.98 -3.36
C ASP A 32 -4.70 2.27 -3.01
N HIS A 33 -3.60 2.73 -3.60
CA HIS A 33 -2.31 2.05 -3.45
C HIS A 33 -1.85 2.03 -1.99
N ARG A 34 -2.18 3.07 -1.20
CA ARG A 34 -1.71 3.21 0.17
C ARG A 34 -2.24 2.10 1.10
N PRO A 35 -3.55 1.82 1.15
CA PRO A 35 -4.07 0.65 1.88
C PRO A 35 -3.41 -0.68 1.49
N VAL A 36 -3.18 -0.90 0.20
CA VAL A 36 -2.58 -2.15 -0.31
C VAL A 36 -1.13 -2.28 0.17
N VAL A 37 -0.33 -1.23 -0.02
CA VAL A 37 1.08 -1.20 0.39
C VAL A 37 1.19 -1.34 1.90
N ASN A 38 0.39 -0.62 2.69
CA ASN A 38 0.42 -0.74 4.14
C ASN A 38 0.03 -2.16 4.59
N GLY A 39 -0.97 -2.79 3.95
CA GLY A 39 -1.33 -4.18 4.24
C GLY A 39 -0.20 -5.18 3.96
N VAL A 40 0.53 -4.99 2.84
CA VAL A 40 1.71 -5.80 2.52
C VAL A 40 2.82 -5.59 3.55
N LEU A 41 3.14 -4.34 3.89
CA LEU A 41 4.18 -4.00 4.87
C LEU A 41 3.84 -4.54 6.26
N TRP A 42 2.59 -4.39 6.70
CA TRP A 42 2.09 -4.95 7.94
C TRP A 42 2.31 -6.47 7.97
N ARG A 43 1.91 -7.19 6.91
CA ARG A 43 2.10 -8.64 6.86
C ARG A 43 3.58 -9.01 6.91
N THR A 44 4.41 -8.41 6.07
CA THR A 44 5.84 -8.73 6.00
C THR A 44 6.54 -8.49 7.34
N ARG A 45 6.14 -7.45 8.09
CA ARG A 45 6.72 -7.11 9.39
C ARG A 45 6.17 -7.97 10.53
N THR A 46 4.93 -8.43 10.45
CA THR A 46 4.28 -9.25 11.50
C THR A 46 4.43 -10.75 11.29
N GLY A 47 4.79 -11.19 10.07
CA GLY A 47 4.87 -12.60 9.72
C GLY A 47 3.50 -13.29 9.57
N ALA A 48 2.41 -12.53 9.41
CA ALA A 48 1.06 -13.12 9.32
C ALA A 48 0.90 -14.01 8.06
N PRO A 49 0.23 -15.18 8.16
CA PRO A 49 0.09 -16.14 7.05
C PRO A 49 -0.95 -15.71 6.00
N TRP A 50 -0.66 -15.88 4.71
CA TRP A 50 -1.67 -15.65 3.65
C TRP A 50 -2.76 -16.71 3.82
N ARG A 51 -4.02 -16.27 3.92
CA ARG A 51 -5.20 -17.12 4.00
C ARG A 51 -5.99 -16.96 2.73
#